data_AF-A0A183V1Z6-F1
#
_entry.id   AF-A0A183V1Z6-F1
#
_cell.length_a   1.000
_cell.length_b   1.000
_cell.length_c   1.000
_cell.angle_alpha   90.00
_cell.angle_beta   90.00
_cell.angle_gamma   90.00
#
_symmetry.space_group_name_H-M   'P 1'
#
loop_
_entity.id
_entity.type
_entity.pdbx_description
1 polymer ?
#
loop_
_entity_poly.entity_id
_entity_poly.type
_entity_poly.pdbx_seq_one_letter_code
_entity_poly.pdbx_strand_id
1 'polypeptide(L)'
;MGKRALMNDSLTMDFLARQEVPAKFNTSEWQFDYTYLPVDYLRVLLAAGRALGVFDSSKTSIKALTVGLGGGCVNTFLRYTTENVNVTAVEIDASMVEVAKKFFGFIEDERQHCVVDDGVHFLGECVRKG
;
A
#
# COMPACT_ATOMS: atom_id res chain seq x y z
N MET A 1 70.92 3.78 16.83
CA MET A 1 69.94 4.75 17.39
C MET A 1 69.12 5.29 16.22
N GLY A 2 67.84 5.02 16.01
CA GLY A 2 66.76 4.82 16.96
C GLY A 2 65.88 6.08 16.97
N LYS A 3 64.62 5.91 16.49
CA LYS A 3 63.44 6.80 16.48
C LYS A 3 63.08 7.34 15.08
N ARG A 4 61.84 7.30 14.60
CA ARG A 4 60.62 6.54 14.92
C ARG A 4 59.69 6.88 13.74
N ALA A 5 59.07 5.86 13.13
CA ALA A 5 58.09 6.04 12.08
C ALA A 5 56.87 6.81 12.61
N LEU A 6 56.35 7.73 11.79
CA LEU A 6 54.95 8.12 11.81
C LEU A 6 54.44 7.96 10.37
N MET A 7 53.85 6.79 10.12
CA MET A 7 52.95 6.56 8.99
C MET A 7 51.79 7.54 9.15
N ASN A 8 51.61 8.43 8.18
CA ASN A 8 50.38 9.22 8.06
C ASN A 8 49.37 8.35 7.31
N ASP A 9 48.26 8.08 7.97
CA ASP A 9 47.15 7.26 7.51
C ASP A 9 46.63 7.72 6.14
N SER A 10 46.85 6.88 5.13
CA SER A 10 46.26 6.97 3.79
C SER A 10 45.11 5.97 3.65
N LEU A 11 44.24 5.93 4.66
CA LEU A 11 42.89 5.40 4.55
C LEU A 11 41.91 6.58 4.65
N THR A 12 42.02 7.49 3.68
CA THR A 12 40.94 8.43 3.40
C THR A 12 39.70 7.64 3.01
N MET A 13 38.62 7.97 3.70
CA MET A 13 37.29 7.43 3.59
C MET A 13 36.71 7.58 2.18
N ASP A 14 37.03 6.67 1.28
CA ASP A 14 36.30 6.49 0.01
C ASP A 14 35.02 5.66 0.20
N PHE A 15 34.56 5.50 1.45
CA PHE A 15 33.30 4.86 1.75
C PHE A 15 32.19 5.92 1.68
N LEU A 16 31.41 5.85 0.60
CA LEU A 16 30.25 6.69 0.28
C LEU A 16 30.59 8.06 -0.31
N ALA A 17 31.11 8.06 -1.55
CA ALA A 17 30.79 9.16 -2.45
C ALA A 17 29.26 9.31 -2.45
N ARG A 18 28.74 10.39 -1.84
CA ARG A 18 27.32 10.71 -1.88
C ARG A 18 26.94 10.77 -3.35
N GLN A 19 26.19 9.80 -3.84
CA GLN A 19 25.57 9.94 -5.15
C GLN A 19 24.74 11.22 -5.08
N GLU A 20 25.03 12.17 -5.97
CA GLU A 20 24.20 13.35 -6.11
C GLU A 20 22.82 12.87 -6.54
N VAL A 21 21.88 12.99 -5.62
CA VAL A 21 20.47 12.66 -5.76
C VAL A 21 19.92 13.66 -6.79
N PRO A 22 19.56 13.25 -8.04
CA PRO A 22 19.13 14.19 -9.08
C PRO A 22 18.02 15.13 -8.61
N ALA A 23 18.07 16.40 -9.00
CA ALA A 23 17.22 17.46 -8.42
C ALA A 23 15.69 17.26 -8.61
N LYS A 24 15.26 16.29 -9.42
CA LYS A 24 13.85 15.92 -9.63
C LYS A 24 13.71 14.40 -9.74
N PHE A 25 12.92 13.80 -8.86
CA PHE A 25 12.49 12.40 -8.96
C PHE A 25 10.99 12.34 -9.19
N ASN A 26 10.58 11.42 -10.05
CA ASN A 26 9.18 11.06 -10.18
C ASN A 26 8.89 9.85 -9.30
N THR A 27 8.28 10.06 -8.13
CA THR A 27 7.92 8.97 -7.21
C THR A 27 6.75 8.12 -7.71
N SER A 28 6.03 8.55 -8.76
CA SER A 28 4.95 7.75 -9.37
C SER A 28 5.48 6.54 -10.14
N GLU A 29 6.77 6.49 -10.43
CA GLU A 29 7.41 5.38 -11.17
C GLU A 29 7.99 4.30 -10.23
N TRP A 30 7.88 4.50 -8.92
CA TRP A 30 8.42 3.57 -7.95
C TRP A 30 7.61 2.28 -7.92
N GLN A 31 8.31 1.15 -7.77
CA GLN A 31 7.64 -0.13 -7.59
C GLN A 31 6.92 -0.16 -6.25
N PHE A 32 5.71 -0.71 -6.25
CA PHE A 32 4.89 -0.83 -5.06
C PHE A 32 4.94 -2.26 -4.50
N ASP A 33 5.24 -2.41 -3.21
CA ASP A 33 5.19 -3.69 -2.53
C ASP A 33 3.78 -3.97 -2.01
N TYR A 34 3.05 -4.80 -2.75
CA TYR A 34 1.68 -5.21 -2.43
C TYR A 34 1.56 -6.13 -1.21
N THR A 35 2.68 -6.59 -0.65
CA THR A 35 2.70 -7.44 0.56
C THR A 35 2.93 -6.65 1.84
N TYR A 36 3.22 -5.35 1.73
CA TYR A 36 3.52 -4.51 2.88
C TYR A 36 2.29 -3.74 3.39
N LEU A 37 2.00 -3.88 4.68
CA LEU A 37 1.02 -3.06 5.41
C LEU A 37 1.77 -2.10 6.35
N PRO A 38 1.63 -0.78 6.18
CA PRO A 38 2.48 0.20 6.88
C PRO A 38 2.11 0.44 8.35
N VAL A 39 0.89 0.10 8.78
CA VAL A 39 0.35 0.48 10.10
C VAL A 39 -0.22 -0.73 10.84
N ASP A 40 -0.01 -0.78 12.15
CA ASP A 40 -0.29 -1.98 12.96
C ASP A 40 -1.78 -2.28 13.10
N TYR A 41 -2.64 -1.26 13.20
CA TYR A 41 -4.09 -1.51 13.33
C TYR A 41 -4.66 -2.24 12.11
N LEU A 42 -4.16 -1.96 10.90
CA LEU A 42 -4.57 -2.67 9.69
C LEU A 42 -4.10 -4.13 9.70
N ARG A 43 -2.88 -4.38 10.17
CA ARG A 43 -2.36 -5.74 10.33
C ARG A 43 -3.22 -6.54 11.29
N VAL A 44 -3.60 -5.96 12.43
CA VAL A 44 -4.46 -6.62 13.42
C VAL A 44 -5.84 -6.90 12.85
N LEU A 45 -6.49 -5.93 12.19
CA LEU A 45 -7.80 -6.11 11.58
C LEU A 45 -7.81 -7.22 10.53
N LEU A 46 -6.84 -7.21 9.62
CA LEU A 46 -6.76 -8.22 8.56
C LEU A 46 -6.35 -9.59 9.10
N ALA A 47 -5.45 -9.65 10.07
CA ALA A 47 -5.08 -10.90 10.74
C ALA A 47 -6.28 -11.52 11.46
N ALA A 48 -7.08 -10.73 12.18
CA ALA A 48 -8.30 -11.20 12.82
C ALA A 48 -9.31 -11.74 11.80
N GLY A 49 -9.56 -11.01 10.71
CA GLY A 49 -10.43 -11.47 9.62
C GLY A 49 -9.96 -12.80 9.04
N ARG A 50 -8.65 -12.97 8.82
CA ARG A 50 -8.07 -14.21 8.31
C ARG A 50 -8.19 -15.37 9.30
N ALA A 51 -7.90 -15.13 10.58
CA ALA A 51 -8.03 -16.13 11.65
C ALA A 51 -9.47 -16.61 11.85
N LEU A 52 -10.45 -15.72 11.64
CA LEU A 52 -11.88 -16.04 11.65
C LEU A 52 -12.37 -16.66 10.33
N GLY A 53 -11.48 -16.89 9.37
CA GLY A 53 -11.80 -17.49 8.07
C GLY A 53 -12.59 -16.55 7.15
N VAL A 54 -12.62 -15.24 7.38
CA VAL A 54 -13.28 -14.26 6.49
C VAL A 54 -12.61 -14.27 5.12
N PHE A 55 -11.28 -14.15 5.11
CA PHE A 55 -10.44 -14.12 3.91
C PHE A 55 -9.82 -15.49 3.58
N ASP A 56 -10.67 -16.52 3.52
CA ASP A 56 -10.27 -17.88 3.18
C ASP A 56 -10.36 -18.12 1.66
N SER A 57 -9.22 -18.44 1.05
CA SER A 57 -9.11 -18.76 -0.37
C SER A 57 -9.85 -20.03 -0.78
N SER A 58 -10.27 -20.88 0.17
CA SER A 58 -11.09 -22.07 -0.11
C SER A 58 -12.54 -21.73 -0.50
N LYS A 59 -13.01 -20.51 -0.18
CA LYS A 59 -14.36 -20.04 -0.52
C LYS A 59 -14.50 -19.77 -2.01
N THR A 60 -15.73 -19.86 -2.54
CA THR A 60 -15.98 -19.62 -3.98
C THR A 60 -15.73 -18.16 -4.40
N SER A 61 -16.10 -17.19 -3.57
CA SER A 61 -15.85 -15.76 -3.82
C SER A 61 -16.02 -14.95 -2.53
N ILE A 62 -15.12 -13.99 -2.30
CA ILE A 62 -15.21 -13.05 -1.17
C ILE A 62 -15.50 -11.66 -1.74
N LYS A 63 -16.58 -11.04 -1.29
CA LYS A 63 -16.88 -9.63 -1.57
C LYS A 63 -16.54 -8.81 -0.33
N ALA A 64 -15.63 -7.86 -0.49
CA ALA A 64 -15.21 -6.97 0.59
C ALA A 64 -15.56 -5.52 0.24
N LEU A 65 -16.06 -4.78 1.22
CA LEU A 65 -16.30 -3.35 1.13
C LEU A 65 -15.38 -2.65 2.14
N THR A 66 -14.63 -1.65 1.67
CA THR A 66 -13.89 -0.73 2.55
C THR A 66 -14.51 0.66 2.43
N VAL A 67 -14.77 1.29 3.57
CA VAL A 67 -15.19 2.70 3.62
C VAL A 67 -13.96 3.52 4.01
N GLY A 68 -13.52 4.37 3.08
CA GLY A 68 -12.21 5.01 3.06
C GLY A 68 -11.21 4.21 2.22
N LEU A 69 -10.70 4.82 1.14
CA LEU A 69 -9.59 4.28 0.35
C LEU A 69 -8.26 4.64 0.98
N GLY A 70 -8.10 5.90 1.40
CA GLY A 70 -6.81 6.46 1.77
C GLY A 70 -5.77 6.23 0.67
N GLY A 71 -4.61 5.66 1.01
CA GLY A 71 -3.59 5.27 0.04
C GLY A 71 -3.83 3.92 -0.66
N GLY A 72 -4.96 3.23 -0.40
CA GLY A 72 -5.29 1.96 -1.06
C GLY A 72 -4.56 0.72 -0.53
N CYS A 73 -3.79 0.82 0.55
CA CYS A 73 -2.97 -0.29 1.07
C CYS A 73 -3.77 -1.54 1.47
N VAL A 74 -4.91 -1.39 2.15
CA VAL A 74 -5.77 -2.54 2.53
C VAL A 74 -6.34 -3.24 1.31
N ASN A 75 -6.90 -2.45 0.39
CA ASN A 75 -7.56 -2.95 -0.81
C ASN A 75 -6.56 -3.76 -1.64
N THR A 76 -5.40 -3.15 -1.89
CA THR A 76 -4.40 -3.76 -2.76
C THR A 76 -3.71 -4.95 -2.10
N PHE A 77 -3.49 -4.90 -0.77
CA PHE A 77 -3.01 -6.05 -0.01
C PHE A 77 -3.98 -7.23 -0.06
N LEU A 78 -5.28 -7.00 0.14
CA LEU A 78 -6.30 -8.05 0.04
C LEU A 78 -6.37 -8.62 -1.37
N ARG A 79 -6.45 -7.76 -2.39
CA ARG A 79 -6.43 -8.13 -3.80
C ARG A 79 -5.20 -9.00 -4.13
N TYR A 80 -4.03 -8.67 -3.60
CA TYR A 80 -2.80 -9.41 -3.86
C TYR A 80 -2.73 -10.75 -3.08
N THR A 81 -3.14 -10.77 -1.83
CA THR A 81 -2.95 -11.93 -0.93
C THR A 81 -4.11 -12.91 -0.86
N THR A 82 -5.25 -12.59 -1.48
CA THR A 82 -6.47 -13.41 -1.49
C THR A 82 -7.04 -13.50 -2.91
N GLU A 83 -6.73 -14.60 -3.61
CA GLU A 83 -7.00 -14.75 -5.05
C GLU A 83 -8.49 -14.64 -5.45
N ASN A 84 -9.39 -15.05 -4.56
CA ASN A 84 -10.84 -15.07 -4.77
C ASN A 84 -11.58 -13.83 -4.21
N VAL A 85 -10.87 -12.76 -3.84
CA VAL A 85 -11.48 -11.51 -3.35
C VAL A 85 -11.82 -10.55 -4.48
N ASN A 86 -12.99 -9.90 -4.37
CA ASN A 86 -13.34 -8.66 -5.05
C ASN A 86 -13.55 -7.57 -3.99
N VAL A 87 -12.73 -6.51 -4.03
CA VAL A 87 -12.75 -5.42 -3.06
C VAL A 87 -13.30 -4.15 -3.70
N THR A 88 -14.31 -3.56 -3.09
CA THR A 88 -14.79 -2.21 -3.44
C THR A 88 -14.40 -1.23 -2.34
N ALA A 89 -13.69 -0.17 -2.70
CA ALA A 89 -13.42 0.97 -1.82
C ALA A 89 -14.40 2.10 -2.10
N VAL A 90 -15.00 2.67 -1.05
CA VAL A 90 -15.81 3.90 -1.14
C VAL A 90 -15.00 5.04 -0.55
N GLU A 91 -14.65 6.02 -1.37
CA GLU A 91 -13.82 7.17 -0.97
C GLU A 91 -14.56 8.48 -1.20
N ILE A 92 -14.53 9.37 -0.21
CA ILE A 92 -15.26 10.63 -0.25
C ILE A 92 -14.54 11.67 -1.12
N ASP A 93 -13.21 11.61 -1.20
CA ASP A 93 -12.39 12.55 -1.97
C ASP A 93 -11.82 11.93 -3.26
N ALA A 94 -12.34 12.37 -4.41
CA ALA A 94 -11.84 11.96 -5.72
C ALA A 94 -10.32 12.20 -5.89
N SER A 95 -9.78 13.26 -5.26
CA SER A 95 -8.36 13.58 -5.33
C SER A 95 -7.50 12.50 -4.67
N MET A 96 -8.01 11.88 -3.60
CA MET A 96 -7.34 10.76 -2.95
C MET A 96 -7.32 9.50 -3.82
N VAL A 97 -8.35 9.27 -4.62
CA VAL A 97 -8.37 8.17 -5.60
C VAL A 97 -7.26 8.37 -6.65
N GLU A 98 -7.11 9.58 -7.17
CA GLU A 98 -6.05 9.90 -8.13
C GLU A 98 -4.65 9.75 -7.50
N VAL A 99 -4.47 10.18 -6.26
CA VAL A 99 -3.21 9.99 -5.53
C VAL A 99 -2.92 8.50 -5.32
N ALA A 100 -3.91 7.70 -4.92
CA ALA A 100 -3.75 6.27 -4.70
C ALA A 100 -3.34 5.53 -5.98
N LYS A 101 -3.96 5.87 -7.12
CA LYS A 101 -3.63 5.31 -8.43
C LYS A 101 -2.22 5.71 -8.87
N LYS A 102 -1.88 6.98 -8.72
CA LYS A 102 -0.63 7.54 -9.26
C LYS A 102 0.59 7.17 -8.42
N PHE A 103 0.46 7.10 -7.10
CA PHE A 103 1.62 7.00 -6.20
C PHE A 103 1.63 5.78 -5.30
N PHE A 104 0.49 5.10 -5.12
CA PHE A 104 0.35 4.01 -4.15
C PHE A 104 -0.11 2.68 -4.77
N GLY A 105 0.09 2.51 -6.07
CA GLY A 105 -0.13 1.23 -6.75
C GLY A 105 -1.58 0.76 -6.75
N PHE A 106 -2.56 1.63 -6.49
CA PHE A 106 -3.96 1.25 -6.56
C PHE A 106 -4.38 1.05 -8.02
N ILE A 107 -4.75 -0.18 -8.37
CA ILE A 107 -5.16 -0.57 -9.73
C ILE A 107 -6.62 -0.99 -9.69
N GLU A 108 -7.45 -0.40 -10.55
CA GLU A 108 -8.83 -0.87 -10.73
C GLU A 108 -8.88 -1.94 -11.84
N ASP A 109 -9.56 -3.04 -11.54
CA ASP A 109 -9.75 -4.19 -12.43
C ASP A 109 -10.98 -5.01 -11.98
N GLU A 110 -11.14 -6.24 -12.48
CA GLU A 110 -12.28 -7.10 -12.15
C GLU A 110 -12.34 -7.56 -10.68
N ARG A 111 -11.28 -7.34 -9.89
CA ARG A 111 -11.15 -7.73 -8.49
C ARG A 111 -10.98 -6.55 -7.54
N GLN A 112 -10.80 -5.34 -8.03
CA GLN A 112 -10.65 -4.15 -7.21
C GLN A 112 -11.29 -2.93 -7.88
N HIS A 113 -12.13 -2.24 -7.12
CA HIS A 113 -12.91 -1.09 -7.61
C HIS A 113 -12.85 0.07 -6.62
N CYS A 114 -13.02 1.29 -7.12
CA CYS A 114 -13.26 2.46 -6.29
C CYS A 114 -14.54 3.19 -6.70
N VAL A 115 -15.34 3.55 -5.72
CA VAL A 115 -16.52 4.40 -5.86
C VAL A 115 -16.23 5.71 -5.14
N VAL A 116 -16.36 6.83 -5.85
CA VAL A 116 -16.29 8.16 -5.23
C VAL A 116 -17.67 8.51 -4.70
N ASP A 117 -17.87 8.39 -3.39
CA ASP A 117 -19.13 8.71 -2.70
C ASP A 117 -18.87 8.90 -1.20
N ASP A 118 -19.81 9.55 -0.51
CA ASP A 118 -19.87 9.49 0.95
C ASP A 118 -20.25 8.05 1.36
N GLY A 119 -19.47 7.43 2.25
CA GLY A 119 -19.70 6.05 2.67
C GLY A 119 -21.06 5.81 3.32
N VAL A 120 -21.59 6.78 4.07
CA VAL A 120 -22.93 6.70 4.68
C VAL A 120 -24.00 6.78 3.61
N HIS A 121 -23.84 7.71 2.66
CA HIS A 121 -24.75 7.83 1.52
C HIS A 121 -24.75 6.55 0.67
N PHE A 122 -23.58 6.05 0.29
CA PHE A 122 -23.42 4.83 -0.48
C PHE A 122 -24.12 3.63 0.18
N LEU A 123 -23.90 3.43 1.48
CA LEU A 123 -24.54 2.35 2.23
C LEU A 123 -26.06 2.49 2.27
N GLY A 124 -26.58 3.71 2.49
CA GLY A 124 -28.02 3.98 2.42
C GLY A 124 -28.60 3.67 1.05
N GLU A 125 -27.89 4.01 -0.02
CA GLU A 125 -28.29 3.74 -1.39
C GLU A 125 -28.29 2.24 -1.71
N CYS A 126 -27.32 1.48 -1.22
CA CYS A 126 -27.28 0.02 -1.33
C CYS A 126 -28.49 -0.62 -0.64
N VAL A 127 -28.79 -0.24 0.60
CA VAL A 127 -29.95 -0.77 1.33
C VAL A 127 -31.26 -0.51 0.58
N ARG A 128 -31.41 0.67 -0.04
CA ARG A 128 -32.60 1.03 -0.79
C ARG A 128 -32.72 0.29 -2.13
N LYS A 129 -31.60 -0.10 -2.75
CA LYS A 129 -31.57 -0.82 -4.03
C LYS A 129 -31.79 -2.33 -3.89
N GLY A 130 -31.65 -2.89 -2.69
CA GLY A 130 -31.71 -4.33 -2.41
C GLY A 130 -30.44 -5.05 -2.82
#